data_AF-A0A918JAT5-F1
#
_entry.id   AF-A0A918JAT5-F1
#
_cell.length_a   1.000
_cell.length_b   1.000
_cell.length_c   1.000
_cell.angle_alpha   90.00
_cell.angle_beta   90.00
_cell.angle_gamma   90.00
#
_symmetry.space_group_name_H-M   'P 1'
#
loop_
_entity.id
_entity.type
_entity.pdbx_description
1 polymer ?
#
loop_
_entity_poly.entity_id
_entity_poly.type
_entity_poly.pdbx_seq_one_letter_code
_entity_poly.pdbx_strand_id
1 'polypeptide(L)'
;MFTDENGVTVRRTPLLAVVTSLLLGVLAAPAARSAPAARFAPAAFAHPGVTVSQGQLDFARGKVLAGAQPWKGAFDQMLASRYADPARPPTSTSPPTATCRRPCPART
;
A
#
# COMPACT_ATOMS: atom_id res chain seq x y z
N MET A 1 1.81 4.73 56.45
CA MET A 1 2.03 6.14 56.86
C MET A 1 3.44 6.46 56.41
N PHE A 2 3.61 7.12 55.27
CA PHE A 2 4.93 7.48 54.73
C PHE A 2 5.00 9.00 54.67
N THR A 3 5.90 9.57 55.45
CA THR A 3 6.19 11.00 55.57
C THR A 3 7.38 11.31 54.67
N ASP A 4 7.21 12.27 53.76
CA ASP A 4 8.31 12.96 53.11
C ASP A 4 8.74 14.15 54.01
N GLU A 5 10.01 14.49 53.90
CA GLU A 5 10.77 15.44 54.70
C GLU A 5 10.55 16.93 54.36
N ASN A 6 9.57 17.27 53.51
CA ASN A 6 9.12 18.64 53.30
C ASN A 6 7.61 18.75 53.54
N GLY A 7 7.21 19.26 54.71
CA GLY A 7 5.84 19.30 55.25
C GLY A 7 4.77 20.05 54.44
N VAL A 8 4.51 19.63 53.20
CA VAL A 8 3.40 20.10 52.37
C VAL A 8 2.44 18.94 52.14
N THR A 9 1.28 18.99 52.79
CA THR A 9 0.18 18.05 52.53
C THR A 9 -0.47 18.38 51.18
N VAL A 10 0.10 17.87 50.10
CA VAL A 10 -0.54 17.95 48.77
C VAL A 10 -1.72 16.99 48.76
N ARG A 11 -2.93 17.51 48.98
CA ARG A 11 -4.18 16.79 48.73
C ARG A 11 -4.15 16.24 47.29
N ARG A 12 -4.31 14.92 47.12
CA ARG A 12 -4.32 14.23 45.81
C ARG A 12 -5.55 14.55 44.95
N THR A 13 -6.50 15.30 45.50
CA THR A 13 -7.78 15.64 44.88
C THR A 13 -7.69 16.65 43.72
N PRO A 14 -6.95 17.76 43.79
CA PRO A 14 -6.75 18.65 42.64
C PRO A 14 -6.07 17.98 41.43
N LEU A 15 -5.15 17.03 41.64
CA LEU A 15 -4.45 16.34 40.56
C LEU A 15 -5.40 15.45 39.72
N LEU A 16 -6.33 14.76 40.38
CA LEU A 16 -7.33 13.92 39.72
C LEU A 16 -8.30 14.73 38.87
N ALA A 17 -8.67 15.94 39.32
CA ALA A 17 -9.58 16.82 38.58
C ALA A 17 -8.94 17.40 37.30
N VAL A 18 -7.64 17.68 37.31
CA VAL A 18 -6.90 18.14 36.12
C VAL A 18 -6.72 17.00 35.10
N VAL A 19 -6.44 15.79 35.57
CA VAL A 19 -6.27 14.62 34.67
C VAL A 19 -7.58 14.24 33.98
N THR A 20 -8.72 14.27 34.68
CA THR A 20 -10.02 13.96 34.07
C THR A 20 -10.46 15.03 33.07
N SER A 21 -10.25 16.31 33.36
CA SER A 21 -10.57 17.39 32.42
C SER A 21 -9.68 17.37 31.17
N LEU A 22 -8.41 16.97 31.29
CA LEU A 22 -7.52 16.75 30.14
C LEU A 22 -7.97 15.56 29.28
N LEU A 23 -8.38 14.44 29.90
CA LEU A 23 -8.85 13.24 29.20
C LEU A 23 -10.16 13.47 28.42
N LEU A 24 -11.09 14.25 28.96
CA LEU A 24 -12.34 14.61 28.28
C LEU A 24 -12.13 15.58 27.11
N GLY A 25 -11.17 16.50 27.21
CA GLY A 25 -10.82 17.42 26.11
C GLY A 25 -10.18 16.72 24.89
N VAL A 26 -9.41 15.66 25.12
CA VAL A 26 -8.79 14.86 24.04
C VAL A 26 -9.80 14.02 23.26
N LEU A 27 -10.88 13.55 23.90
CA LEU A 27 -11.87 12.68 23.26
C LEU A 27 -12.97 13.44 22.49
N ALA A 28 -13.19 14.72 22.82
CA ALA A 28 -14.26 15.53 22.22
C ALA A 28 -13.80 16.37 21.02
N ALA A 29 -12.54 16.29 20.60
CA ALA A 29 -12.06 17.01 19.43
C ALA A 29 -12.64 16.35 18.15
N PRO A 30 -13.49 17.03 17.36
CA PRO A 30 -13.89 16.50 16.07
C PRO A 30 -12.65 16.49 15.18
N ALA A 31 -12.19 15.29 14.83
CA ALA A 31 -11.21 15.11 13.78
C ALA A 31 -11.86 15.42 12.42
N ALA A 32 -12.18 16.68 12.17
CA ALA A 32 -12.44 17.19 10.83
C ALA A 32 -11.10 17.29 10.09
N ARG A 33 -10.44 16.14 9.90
CA ARG A 33 -9.32 16.01 8.97
C ARG A 33 -9.97 15.89 7.60
N SER A 34 -10.31 17.04 7.00
CA SER A 34 -10.56 17.09 5.57
C SER A 34 -9.27 16.61 4.91
N ALA A 35 -9.23 15.33 4.51
CA ALA A 35 -8.17 14.83 3.67
C ALA A 35 -8.15 15.76 2.45
N PRO A 36 -7.02 16.40 2.11
CA PRO A 36 -6.93 17.12 0.86
C PRO A 36 -7.32 16.12 -0.23
N ALA A 37 -8.38 16.42 -0.99
CA ALA A 37 -8.74 15.65 -2.17
C ALA A 37 -7.45 15.38 -2.96
N ALA A 38 -7.18 14.13 -3.30
CA ALA A 38 -5.90 13.71 -3.84
C ALA A 38 -5.61 14.42 -5.18
N ARG A 39 -4.96 15.59 -5.11
CA ARG A 39 -4.61 16.43 -6.27
C ARG A 39 -3.39 15.91 -7.04
N PHE A 40 -2.90 14.72 -6.66
CA PHE A 40 -1.65 14.13 -7.15
C PHE A 40 -1.87 12.85 -7.96
N ALA A 41 -3.11 12.46 -8.25
CA ALA A 41 -3.33 11.37 -9.18
C ALA A 41 -2.96 11.85 -10.61
N PRO A 42 -2.03 11.17 -11.31
CA PRO A 42 -1.66 11.55 -12.66
C PRO A 42 -2.87 11.49 -13.59
N ALA A 43 -2.96 12.46 -14.52
CA ALA A 43 -4.09 12.57 -15.45
C ALA A 43 -4.24 11.39 -16.42
N ALA A 44 -3.20 10.57 -16.55
CA ALA A 44 -3.19 9.34 -17.31
C ALA A 44 -2.65 8.20 -16.45
N PHE A 45 -3.27 7.02 -16.59
CA PHE A 45 -2.70 5.78 -16.07
C PHE A 45 -1.38 5.48 -16.79
N ALA A 46 -0.25 5.79 -16.14
CA ALA A 46 1.07 5.38 -16.58
C ALA A 46 1.35 3.97 -16.05
N HIS A 47 1.19 2.96 -16.91
CA HIS A 47 1.72 1.63 -16.66
C HIS A 47 3.13 1.51 -17.23
N PRO A 48 4.07 0.84 -16.54
CA PRO A 48 3.95 0.16 -15.24
C PRO A 48 4.05 1.11 -14.03
N GLY A 49 3.35 0.81 -12.92
CA GLY A 49 3.41 1.69 -11.74
C GLY A 49 2.43 1.49 -10.57
N VAL A 50 1.58 0.46 -10.54
CA VAL A 50 0.60 0.32 -9.45
C VAL A 50 1.25 -0.13 -8.13
N THR A 51 2.16 -1.11 -8.21
CA THR A 51 2.91 -1.63 -7.04
C THR A 51 4.41 -1.53 -7.21
N VAL A 52 4.90 -1.59 -8.45
CA VAL A 52 6.33 -1.53 -8.80
C VAL A 52 6.55 -0.63 -10.01
N SER A 53 7.71 0.04 -10.05
CA SER A 53 8.12 0.93 -11.14
C SER A 53 8.89 0.19 -12.24
N GLN A 54 9.02 0.82 -13.41
CA GLN A 54 9.84 0.29 -14.50
C GLN A 54 11.29 -0.02 -14.05
N GLY A 55 11.93 0.92 -13.36
CA GLY A 55 13.33 0.73 -12.90
C GLY A 55 13.49 -0.45 -11.95
N GLN A 56 12.47 -0.77 -11.13
CA GLN A 56 12.48 -1.96 -10.28
C GLN A 56 12.38 -3.25 -11.09
N LEU A 57 11.57 -3.26 -12.15
CA LEU A 57 11.48 -4.38 -13.09
C LEU A 57 12.78 -4.57 -13.87
N ASP A 58 13.41 -3.48 -14.31
CA ASP A 58 14.70 -3.52 -15.02
C ASP A 58 15.81 -4.07 -14.13
N PHE A 59 15.84 -3.66 -12.86
CA PHE A 59 16.75 -4.22 -11.87
C PHE A 59 16.56 -5.74 -11.71
N ALA A 60 15.32 -6.20 -11.52
CA ALA A 60 15.02 -7.62 -11.40
C ALA A 60 15.41 -8.38 -12.67
N ARG A 61 15.13 -7.83 -13.86
CA ARG A 61 15.54 -8.39 -15.15
C ARG A 61 17.05 -8.56 -15.24
N GLY A 62 17.83 -7.54 -14.87
CA GLY A 62 19.29 -7.62 -14.84
C GLY A 62 19.79 -8.75 -13.93
N LYS A 63 19.17 -8.93 -12.76
CA LYS A 63 19.52 -10.02 -11.83
C LYS A 63 19.20 -11.40 -12.40
N VAL A 64 18.04 -11.57 -13.05
CA VAL A 64 17.67 -12.84 -13.71
C VAL A 64 18.65 -13.18 -14.83
N LEU A 65 19.01 -12.21 -15.68
CA LEU A 65 19.96 -12.41 -16.77
C LEU A 65 21.37 -12.77 -16.27
N ALA A 66 21.77 -12.19 -15.13
CA ALA A 66 23.02 -12.54 -14.46
C ALA A 66 22.98 -13.87 -13.68
N GLY A 67 21.84 -14.58 -13.65
CA GLY A 67 21.66 -15.81 -12.87
C GLY A 67 21.71 -15.59 -11.36
N ALA A 68 21.56 -14.36 -10.88
CA ALA A 68 21.70 -14.03 -9.47
C ALA A 68 20.50 -14.54 -8.65
N GLN A 69 20.81 -15.17 -7.51
CA GLN A 69 19.79 -15.56 -6.53
C GLN A 69 19.44 -14.39 -5.59
N PRO A 70 18.18 -14.28 -5.14
CA PRO A 70 17.06 -15.22 -5.34
C PRO A 70 16.24 -15.00 -6.63
N TRP A 71 16.55 -13.97 -7.44
CA TRP A 71 15.74 -13.58 -8.59
C TRP A 71 15.60 -14.68 -9.64
N LYS A 72 16.70 -15.37 -9.99
CA LYS A 72 16.66 -16.44 -10.98
C LYS A 72 15.75 -17.59 -10.54
N GLY A 73 15.86 -18.04 -9.29
CA GLY A 73 15.01 -19.09 -8.76
C GLY A 73 13.52 -18.72 -8.75
N ALA A 74 13.18 -17.48 -8.38
CA ALA A 74 11.81 -16.99 -8.42
C ALA A 74 11.26 -16.91 -9.85
N PHE A 75 12.09 -16.47 -10.82
CA PHE A 75 11.71 -16.42 -12.24
C PHE A 75 11.44 -17.83 -12.80
N ASP A 76 12.25 -18.82 -12.44
CA ASP A 76 12.04 -20.20 -12.87
C ASP A 76 10.76 -20.79 -12.27
N GLN A 77 10.47 -20.50 -11.00
CA GLN A 77 9.21 -20.90 -10.36
C GLN A 77 7.98 -20.26 -11.03
N MET A 78 8.09 -18.99 -11.43
CA MET A 78 7.04 -18.30 -12.18
C MET A 78 6.79 -18.99 -13.53
N LEU A 79 7.84 -19.32 -14.29
CA LEU A 79 7.71 -20.00 -15.58
C LEU A 79 7.14 -21.42 -15.47
N ALA A 80 7.44 -22.13 -14.38
CA ALA A 80 6.89 -23.46 -14.13
C ALA A 80 5.40 -23.44 -13.71
N SER A 81 4.83 -22.26 -13.45
CA SER A 81 3.47 -22.12 -12.99
C SER A 81 2.45 -22.36 -14.11
N ARG A 82 1.32 -23.00 -13.79
CA ARG A 82 0.14 -23.11 -14.69
C ARG A 82 -0.36 -21.78 -15.25
N TYR A 83 -0.03 -20.67 -14.59
CA TYR A 83 -0.39 -19.31 -15.03
C TYR A 83 0.48 -18.80 -16.18
N ALA A 84 1.65 -19.42 -16.41
CA ALA A 84 2.55 -19.08 -17.51
C ALA A 84 2.31 -19.93 -18.76
N ASP A 85 1.35 -20.87 -18.74
CA ASP A 85 1.01 -21.71 -19.88
C ASP A 85 0.36 -20.87 -21.01
N PRO A 86 0.99 -20.76 -22.19
CA PRO A 86 0.46 -19.99 -23.31
C PRO A 86 -0.77 -20.64 -23.96
N ALA A 87 -0.99 -21.94 -23.76
CA ALA A 87 -2.15 -22.67 -24.26
C ALA A 87 -3.34 -22.62 -23.29
N ARG A 88 -3.18 -21.98 -22.13
CA ARG A 88 -4.23 -21.91 -21.13
C ARG A 88 -5.47 -21.19 -21.70
N PRO A 89 -6.65 -21.84 -21.70
CA PRO A 89 -7.86 -21.22 -22.22
C PRO A 89 -8.25 -20.03 -21.32
N PRO A 90 -8.72 -18.91 -21.89
CA PRO A 90 -9.21 -17.79 -21.11
C PRO A 90 -10.43 -18.26 -20.32
N THR A 91 -10.31 -18.34 -19.00
CA THR A 91 -11.46 -18.46 -18.10
C THR A 91 -12.07 -17.07 -17.92
N SER A 92 -12.57 -16.48 -19.00
CA SER A 92 -13.50 -15.37 -18.91
C SER A 92 -14.89 -15.90 -19.20
N THR A 93 -15.79 -15.82 -18.23
CA THR A 93 -17.24 -15.92 -18.48
C THR A 93 -17.73 -14.61 -19.10
N SER A 94 -16.99 -14.08 -20.07
CA SER A 94 -17.42 -12.94 -20.89
C SER A 94 -17.96 -13.53 -22.19
N PRO A 95 -19.19 -13.19 -22.61
CA PRO A 95 -19.72 -13.68 -23.87
C PRO A 95 -18.78 -13.29 -25.02
N PRO A 96 -18.66 -14.10 -26.08
CA PRO A 96 -17.69 -13.93 -27.17
C PRO A 96 -17.88 -12.67 -28.03
N THR A 97 -18.73 -11.72 -27.62
CA THR A 97 -19.07 -10.51 -28.38
C THR A 97 -18.41 -9.27 -27.79
N ALA A 98 -17.12 -9.35 -27.45
CA ALA A 98 -16.30 -8.15 -27.36
C ALA A 98 -15.60 -7.97 -28.71
N THR A 99 -16.33 -7.52 -29.73
CA THR A 99 -15.72 -7.10 -31.00
C THR A 99 -14.70 -6.01 -30.67
N CYS A 100 -13.42 -6.30 -30.88
CA CYS A 100 -12.35 -5.33 -30.70
C CYS A 100 -12.57 -4.20 -31.72
N ARG A 101 -13.18 -3.10 -31.28
CA ARG A 101 -13.62 -2.00 -32.16
C ARG A 101 -12.48 -1.10 -32.63
N ARG A 102 -11.25 -1.36 -32.17
CA ARG A 102 -10.05 -0.62 -32.59
C ARG A 102 -9.34 -1.45 -33.67
N PRO A 103 -9.13 -0.90 -34.88
CA PRO A 103 -8.25 -1.51 -35.86
C PRO A 103 -6.87 -1.70 -35.23
N CYS A 104 -6.35 -2.92 -35.30
CA CYS A 104 -4.96 -3.18 -34.95
C CYS A 104 -4.10 -2.43 -35.98
N PRO A 105 -3.22 -1.48 -35.60
CA PRO A 105 -2.35 -0.85 -36.56
C PRO A 105 -1.44 -1.92 -37.17
N ALA A 106 -1.36 -1.94 -38.50
CA ALA A 106 -0.43 -2.81 -39.20
C ALA A 106 0.99 -2.50 -38.73
N ARG A 107 1.70 -3.55 -38.31
CA ARG A 107 3.13 -3.47 -38.02
C ARG A 107 3.85 -3.27 -39.35
N THR A 108 4.30 -2.04 -39.60
CA THR A 108 5.31 -1.71 -40.62
C THR A 108 6.68 -2.17 -40.15
#